data_AF-A0A1H2CB60-F1
#
_entry.id   AF-A0A1H2CB60-F1
#
_cell.length_a   1.000
_cell.length_b   1.000
_cell.length_c   1.000
_cell.angle_alpha   90.00
_cell.angle_beta   90.00
_cell.angle_gamma   90.00
#
_symmetry.space_group_name_H-M   'P 1'
#
loop_
_entity.id
_entity.type
_entity.pdbx_description
1 polymer ?
#
loop_
_entity_poly.entity_id
_entity_poly.type
_entity_poly.pdbx_seq_one_letter_code
_entity_poly.pdbx_strand_id
1 'polypeptide(L)'
;MLQFISNSYSKSLGLLLLGLQLMLANYTLAQSRQVLAINQDWKFKKASYNTNIAFADGNWENVTIPHTWNNKDMQSGKGFYTGDAFYKKEIVAKNEWKDKRVFIRFEGVGTVADLYVNNKFIGEHKGAYSAFCFEISNSLKYDTTNTILVKVNNEERTDVIPTNNRLFGVFGGIYRPAELIITNKINITTTDYASPGIYIKQNTSNKKADITVTAKIENKEDHTRQVIVQTAICDKDGKIVKQIQRQATVRPQGINIIDQQLQLANPHLWNARKDPYLYSLTTSIIQDGKVTDAVTQPLGLRYFAIVAGKGFYLNGESYRLYGVCRHQEWQSSGSALSNKQHETDLDMIYEIGATSIRFAHYQQAEYIYSKCDSLGFVIWAEIPFVNAVTTHEGDNVYYGDVDHPVSGQIDPGVS
;
A
#
# COMPACT_ATOMS: atom_id res chain seq x y z
N MET A 1 1.51 -48.81 41.41
CA MET A 1 0.29 -48.00 41.16
C MET A 1 0.53 -46.48 41.30
N LEU A 2 1.49 -46.01 42.12
CA LEU A 2 1.82 -44.58 42.29
C LEU A 2 2.62 -43.92 41.14
N GLN A 3 3.32 -44.70 40.31
CA GLN A 3 4.20 -44.17 39.25
C GLN A 3 3.48 -43.90 37.91
N PHE A 4 2.27 -44.44 37.72
CA PHE A 4 1.45 -44.20 36.53
C PHE A 4 0.61 -42.92 36.64
N ILE A 5 0.38 -42.42 37.86
CA ILE A 5 -0.46 -41.25 38.10
C ILE A 5 0.32 -39.96 37.81
N SER A 6 1.63 -39.87 38.13
CA SER A 6 2.41 -38.63 37.92
C SER A 6 2.66 -38.27 36.45
N ASN A 7 2.76 -39.27 35.56
CA ASN A 7 3.02 -39.04 34.13
C ASN A 7 1.79 -38.57 33.34
N SER A 8 0.59 -38.81 33.87
CA SER A 8 -0.67 -38.32 33.29
C SER A 8 -0.87 -36.82 33.57
N TYR A 9 -0.54 -36.39 34.80
CA TYR A 9 -0.66 -34.99 35.22
C TYR A 9 0.37 -34.07 34.53
N SER A 10 1.59 -34.53 34.24
CA SER A 10 2.59 -33.68 33.56
C SER A 10 2.26 -33.42 32.08
N LYS A 11 1.72 -34.42 31.38
CA LYS A 11 1.29 -34.28 29.98
C LYS A 11 0.05 -33.41 29.83
N SER A 12 -0.91 -33.52 30.75
CA SER A 12 -2.12 -32.70 30.76
C SER A 12 -1.82 -31.25 31.17
N LEU A 13 -0.88 -30.99 32.09
CA LEU A 13 -0.41 -29.64 32.41
C LEU A 13 0.35 -29.00 31.24
N GLY A 14 1.17 -29.78 30.52
CA GLY A 14 1.88 -29.33 29.32
C GLY A 14 0.96 -28.96 28.16
N LEU A 15 -0.11 -29.75 27.93
CA LEU A 15 -1.15 -29.45 26.92
C LEU A 15 -1.99 -28.22 27.31
N LEU A 16 -2.28 -28.01 28.59
CA LEU A 16 -2.98 -26.81 29.08
C LEU A 16 -2.11 -25.55 28.93
N LEU A 17 -0.80 -25.64 29.21
CA LEU A 17 0.14 -24.53 29.03
C LEU A 17 0.36 -24.19 27.55
N LEU A 18 0.42 -25.20 26.65
CA LEU A 18 0.49 -24.97 25.20
C LEU A 18 -0.81 -24.34 24.67
N GLY A 19 -1.97 -24.78 25.16
CA GLY A 19 -3.28 -24.21 24.83
C GLY A 19 -3.41 -22.76 25.31
N LEU A 20 -2.90 -22.44 26.50
CA LEU A 20 -2.86 -21.07 27.02
C LEU A 20 -1.92 -20.16 26.22
N GLN A 21 -0.75 -20.67 25.80
CA GLN A 21 0.20 -19.91 24.96
C GLN A 21 -0.34 -19.68 23.55
N LEU A 22 -1.03 -20.66 22.95
CA LEU A 22 -1.71 -20.50 21.66
C LEU A 22 -2.93 -19.55 21.75
N MET A 23 -3.66 -19.55 22.86
CA MET A 23 -4.71 -18.55 23.09
C MET A 23 -4.12 -17.15 23.31
N LEU A 24 -3.05 -17.00 24.09
CA LEU A 24 -2.39 -15.71 24.30
C LEU A 24 -1.76 -15.14 23.01
N ALA A 25 -1.23 -16.00 22.12
CA ALA A 25 -0.72 -15.59 20.81
C ALA A 25 -1.84 -15.12 19.85
N ASN A 26 -3.03 -15.72 19.93
CA ASN A 26 -4.19 -15.27 19.16
C ASN A 26 -4.80 -13.97 19.74
N TYR A 27 -4.75 -13.77 21.06
CA TYR A 27 -5.19 -12.52 21.68
C TYR A 27 -4.23 -11.34 21.43
N THR A 28 -2.92 -11.56 21.32
CA THR A 28 -1.96 -10.49 20.96
C THR A 28 -2.11 -10.04 19.51
N LEU A 29 -2.52 -10.91 18.59
CA LEU A 29 -2.85 -10.53 17.21
C LEU A 29 -4.19 -9.77 17.10
N ALA A 30 -5.13 -9.96 18.02
CA ALA A 30 -6.40 -9.22 18.01
C ALA A 30 -6.26 -7.73 18.42
N GLN A 31 -5.13 -7.34 19.06
CA GLN A 31 -4.87 -5.96 19.47
C GLN A 31 -4.01 -5.16 18.49
N SER A 32 -3.44 -5.78 17.45
CA SER A 32 -2.63 -5.09 16.44
C SER A 32 -3.49 -4.59 15.26
N ARG A 33 -2.83 -3.94 14.29
CA ARG A 33 -3.44 -3.43 13.06
C ARG A 33 -4.27 -4.49 12.33
N GLN A 34 -5.48 -4.11 11.94
CA GLN A 34 -6.36 -4.92 11.09
C GLN A 34 -6.50 -4.25 9.74
N VAL A 35 -6.44 -5.03 8.66
CA VAL A 35 -6.66 -4.58 7.29
C VAL A 35 -7.81 -5.40 6.72
N LEU A 36 -8.90 -4.74 6.35
CA LEU A 36 -10.13 -5.37 5.90
C LEU A 36 -10.44 -4.93 4.47
N ALA A 37 -10.43 -5.86 3.52
CA ALA A 37 -10.85 -5.58 2.16
C ALA A 37 -12.33 -5.19 2.12
N ILE A 38 -12.66 -4.10 1.41
CA ILE A 38 -14.03 -3.61 1.26
C ILE A 38 -14.48 -3.66 -0.19
N ASN A 39 -14.02 -4.66 -0.95
CA ASN A 39 -14.14 -4.70 -2.40
C ASN A 39 -15.52 -5.14 -2.93
N GLN A 40 -16.32 -5.82 -2.11
CA GLN A 40 -17.63 -6.36 -2.50
C GLN A 40 -18.76 -5.36 -2.24
N ASP A 41 -19.92 -5.61 -2.83
CA ASP A 41 -21.20 -4.95 -2.51
C ASP A 41 -21.18 -3.42 -2.66
N TRP A 42 -20.47 -2.92 -3.68
CA TRP A 42 -20.57 -1.52 -4.06
C TRP A 42 -21.79 -1.29 -4.94
N LYS A 43 -22.35 -0.09 -4.84
CA LYS A 43 -23.36 0.44 -5.74
C LYS A 43 -22.70 1.46 -6.65
N PHE A 44 -22.95 1.42 -7.95
CA PHE A 44 -22.36 2.30 -8.94
C PHE A 44 -23.43 3.04 -9.75
N LYS A 45 -23.14 4.30 -10.12
CA LYS A 45 -23.99 5.12 -11.00
C LYS A 45 -23.18 6.20 -11.72
N LYS A 46 -23.34 6.34 -13.03
CA LYS A 46 -22.91 7.53 -13.79
C LYS A 46 -23.94 8.66 -13.59
N ALA A 47 -23.53 9.88 -13.27
CA ALA A 47 -24.46 11.01 -13.10
C ALA A 47 -23.76 12.37 -13.27
N SER A 48 -24.45 13.35 -13.87
CA SER A 48 -23.92 14.70 -14.11
C SER A 48 -23.90 15.58 -12.85
N TYR A 49 -22.95 16.52 -12.79
CA TYR A 49 -22.60 17.46 -11.70
C TYR A 49 -23.75 18.12 -10.91
N ASN A 50 -24.94 18.31 -11.50
CA ASN A 50 -26.05 19.04 -10.88
C ASN A 50 -26.89 18.23 -9.86
N THR A 51 -26.57 16.96 -9.59
CA THR A 51 -27.23 16.22 -8.51
C THR A 51 -26.59 16.55 -7.17
N ASN A 52 -27.30 17.34 -6.36
CA ASN A 52 -27.09 17.40 -4.91
C ASN A 52 -26.92 15.96 -4.38
N ILE A 53 -25.79 15.69 -3.71
CA ILE A 53 -25.41 14.38 -3.14
C ILE A 53 -26.55 13.78 -2.30
N ALA A 54 -27.43 14.61 -1.73
CA ALA A 54 -28.62 14.22 -0.99
C ALA A 54 -29.67 13.43 -1.81
N PHE A 55 -29.59 13.39 -3.15
CA PHE A 55 -30.61 12.80 -4.03
C PHE A 55 -30.03 11.98 -5.18
N ALA A 56 -29.06 11.10 -4.92
CA ALA A 56 -28.81 10.01 -5.86
C ALA A 56 -29.95 8.96 -5.80
N ASP A 57 -31.18 9.44 -6.05
CA ASP A 57 -32.38 8.65 -6.29
C ASP A 57 -32.27 7.96 -7.66
N GLY A 58 -32.95 6.82 -7.79
CA GLY A 58 -32.96 6.00 -9.00
C GLY A 58 -32.08 4.75 -8.93
N ASN A 59 -31.93 4.10 -10.07
CA ASN A 59 -31.36 2.75 -10.14
C ASN A 59 -29.84 2.77 -10.05
N TRP A 60 -29.31 2.11 -9.03
CA TRP A 60 -27.88 1.85 -8.86
C TRP A 60 -27.53 0.44 -9.36
N GLU A 61 -26.38 0.31 -10.01
CA GLU A 61 -25.82 -0.98 -10.41
C GLU A 61 -25.03 -1.61 -9.25
N ASN A 62 -25.15 -2.92 -9.05
CA ASN A 62 -24.27 -3.64 -8.13
C ASN A 62 -22.94 -3.93 -8.82
N VAL A 63 -21.84 -3.52 -8.19
CA VAL A 63 -20.50 -3.78 -8.71
C VAL A 63 -19.59 -4.31 -7.60
N THR A 64 -18.56 -5.02 -8.01
CA THR A 64 -17.42 -5.41 -7.17
C THR A 64 -16.21 -4.65 -7.71
N ILE A 65 -15.41 -4.05 -6.82
CA ILE A 65 -14.14 -3.44 -7.21
C ILE A 65 -13.03 -4.50 -7.18
N PRO A 66 -11.99 -4.42 -8.03
CA PRO A 66 -11.73 -3.46 -9.10
C PRO A 66 -12.86 -3.27 -10.13
N HIS A 67 -13.25 -2.03 -10.40
CA HIS A 67 -14.28 -1.69 -11.37
C HIS A 67 -13.91 -0.44 -12.16
N THR A 68 -14.12 -0.50 -13.48
CA THR A 68 -14.06 0.66 -14.37
C THR A 68 -15.30 0.69 -15.24
N TRP A 69 -15.84 1.89 -15.45
CA TRP A 69 -16.95 2.09 -16.37
C TRP A 69 -16.52 2.21 -17.83
N ASN A 70 -15.21 2.16 -18.10
CA ASN A 70 -14.61 2.28 -19.42
C ASN A 70 -14.07 0.95 -19.98
N ASN A 71 -14.45 -0.20 -19.40
CA ASN A 71 -13.95 -1.51 -19.81
C ASN A 71 -14.32 -1.92 -21.25
N LYS A 72 -15.34 -1.28 -21.84
CA LYS A 72 -15.82 -1.55 -23.20
C LYS A 72 -15.65 -0.36 -24.14
N ASP A 73 -16.07 0.84 -23.73
CA ASP A 73 -16.16 2.00 -24.63
C ASP A 73 -14.77 2.48 -25.10
N MET A 74 -13.79 2.57 -24.20
CA MET A 74 -12.42 3.00 -24.50
C MET A 74 -11.70 2.05 -25.47
N GLN A 75 -12.06 0.78 -25.46
CA GLN A 75 -11.47 -0.25 -26.32
C GLN A 75 -12.22 -0.42 -27.65
N SER A 76 -13.31 0.34 -27.87
CA SER A 76 -14.16 0.21 -29.07
C SER A 76 -13.70 1.05 -30.27
N GLY A 77 -12.82 2.03 -30.05
CA GLY A 77 -12.39 3.00 -31.07
C GLY A 77 -13.43 4.09 -31.42
N LYS A 78 -14.57 4.15 -30.69
CA LYS A 78 -15.69 5.09 -30.98
C LYS A 78 -15.81 6.25 -29.97
N GLY A 79 -14.74 6.53 -29.23
CA GLY A 79 -14.76 7.41 -28.05
C GLY A 79 -15.24 6.69 -26.79
N PHE A 80 -15.13 7.35 -25.64
CA PHE A 80 -15.49 6.80 -24.34
C PHE A 80 -16.09 7.85 -23.43
N TYR A 81 -16.87 7.41 -22.44
CA TYR A 81 -17.45 8.31 -21.45
C TYR A 81 -16.39 8.86 -20.51
N THR A 82 -16.34 10.19 -20.39
CA THR A 82 -15.63 10.92 -19.35
C THR A 82 -16.60 11.74 -18.53
N GLY A 83 -16.33 11.86 -17.22
CA GLY A 83 -17.10 12.72 -16.32
C GLY A 83 -17.42 12.06 -14.98
N ASP A 84 -18.43 12.61 -14.31
CA ASP A 84 -18.80 12.25 -12.95
C ASP A 84 -19.50 10.87 -12.85
N ALA A 85 -19.03 10.06 -11.91
CA ALA A 85 -19.70 8.86 -11.46
C ALA A 85 -19.57 8.68 -9.95
N PHE A 86 -20.44 7.86 -9.38
CA PHE A 86 -20.57 7.68 -7.94
C PHE A 86 -20.50 6.21 -7.57
N TYR A 87 -19.79 5.94 -6.49
CA TYR A 87 -19.75 4.65 -5.83
C TYR A 87 -20.28 4.81 -4.40
N LYS A 88 -21.18 3.93 -3.99
CA LYS A 88 -21.74 3.91 -2.64
C LYS A 88 -21.52 2.55 -2.01
N LYS A 89 -21.06 2.52 -0.77
CA LYS A 89 -20.92 1.32 0.04
C LYS A 89 -21.47 1.55 1.43
N GLU A 90 -22.15 0.54 1.95
CA GLU A 90 -22.55 0.49 3.35
C GLU A 90 -21.54 -0.36 4.13
N ILE A 91 -21.10 0.16 5.28
CA ILE A 91 -20.24 -0.56 6.23
C ILE A 91 -20.84 -0.47 7.64
N VAL A 92 -20.65 -1.51 8.44
CA VAL A 92 -20.99 -1.48 9.87
C VAL A 92 -19.71 -1.23 10.66
N ALA A 93 -19.65 -0.10 11.37
CA ALA A 93 -18.54 0.19 12.26
C ALA A 93 -18.75 -0.53 13.59
N LYS A 94 -17.93 -1.55 13.87
CA LYS A 94 -18.06 -2.39 15.07
C LYS A 94 -17.72 -1.59 16.33
N ASN A 95 -18.42 -1.83 17.45
CA ASN A 95 -18.09 -1.22 18.75
C ASN A 95 -16.62 -1.36 19.17
N GLU A 96 -15.96 -2.46 18.78
CA GLU A 96 -14.53 -2.72 19.03
C GLU A 96 -13.58 -1.66 18.42
N TRP A 97 -14.08 -0.84 17.49
CA TRP A 97 -13.31 0.22 16.84
C TRP A 97 -13.45 1.58 17.54
N LYS A 98 -14.31 1.72 18.55
CA LYS A 98 -14.67 3.02 19.17
C LYS A 98 -13.49 3.79 19.76
N ASP A 99 -12.46 3.08 20.23
CA ASP A 99 -11.21 3.65 20.75
C ASP A 99 -10.01 3.43 19.81
N LYS A 100 -10.28 3.12 18.55
CA LYS A 100 -9.28 2.88 17.52
C LYS A 100 -9.28 4.01 16.49
N ARG A 101 -8.24 4.07 15.68
CA ARG A 101 -8.22 4.86 14.46
C ARG A 101 -8.69 3.98 13.31
N VAL A 102 -9.58 4.50 12.48
CA VAL A 102 -10.11 3.82 11.30
C VAL A 102 -9.80 4.66 10.08
N PHE A 103 -9.12 4.07 9.12
CA PHE A 103 -8.76 4.67 7.85
C PHE A 103 -9.42 3.92 6.71
N ILE A 104 -9.64 4.60 5.59
CA ILE A 104 -9.99 4.01 4.32
C ILE A 104 -8.89 4.32 3.31
N ARG A 105 -8.34 3.26 2.69
CA ARG A 105 -7.30 3.36 1.67
C ARG A 105 -7.83 2.83 0.35
N PHE A 106 -7.60 3.59 -0.72
CA PHE A 106 -7.87 3.18 -2.10
C PHE A 106 -6.54 3.06 -2.83
N GLU A 107 -6.31 1.95 -3.52
CA GLU A 107 -5.06 1.72 -4.26
C GLU A 107 -4.97 2.47 -5.61
N GLY A 108 -6.12 2.91 -6.14
CA GLY A 108 -6.19 3.61 -7.42
C GLY A 108 -7.63 3.93 -7.83
N VAL A 109 -7.89 5.21 -8.07
CA VAL A 109 -9.19 5.71 -8.53
C VAL A 109 -8.97 6.68 -9.68
N GLY A 110 -9.45 6.34 -10.88
CA GLY A 110 -9.27 7.15 -12.08
C GLY A 110 -10.36 8.22 -12.21
N THR A 111 -10.09 9.52 -12.15
CA THR A 111 -8.80 10.22 -11.90
C THR A 111 -8.83 11.08 -10.65
N VAL A 112 -9.94 11.76 -10.38
CA VAL A 112 -10.16 12.58 -9.19
C VAL A 112 -11.25 11.96 -8.35
N ALA A 113 -11.02 11.86 -7.05
CA ALA A 113 -11.90 11.18 -6.11
C ALA A 113 -12.23 12.07 -4.91
N ASP A 114 -13.52 12.34 -4.68
CA ASP A 114 -14.02 12.97 -3.46
C ASP A 114 -14.64 11.91 -2.54
N LEU A 115 -14.16 11.84 -1.30
CA LEU A 115 -14.67 10.90 -0.30
C LEU A 115 -15.65 11.58 0.65
N TYR A 116 -16.80 10.94 0.86
CA TYR A 116 -17.79 11.32 1.86
C TYR A 116 -18.11 10.14 2.76
N VAL A 117 -18.29 10.41 4.06
CA VAL A 117 -18.78 9.44 5.04
C VAL A 117 -20.00 10.03 5.73
N ASN A 118 -21.13 9.35 5.66
CA ASN A 118 -22.41 9.84 6.20
C ASN A 118 -22.74 11.27 5.71
N ASN A 119 -22.55 11.52 4.41
CA ASN A 119 -22.72 12.81 3.73
C ASN A 119 -21.76 13.93 4.16
N LYS A 120 -20.78 13.65 5.02
CA LYS A 120 -19.72 14.59 5.39
C LYS A 120 -18.51 14.39 4.48
N PHE A 121 -18.06 15.46 3.83
CA PHE A 121 -16.82 15.46 3.04
C PHE A 121 -15.61 15.16 3.93
N ILE A 122 -14.75 14.27 3.47
CA ILE A 122 -13.54 13.83 4.17
C ILE A 122 -12.29 14.37 3.48
N GLY A 123 -12.21 14.29 2.15
CA GLY A 123 -11.05 14.73 1.39
C GLY A 123 -11.16 14.44 -0.10
N GLU A 124 -10.27 15.06 -0.88
CA GLU A 124 -10.11 14.90 -2.33
C GLU A 124 -8.75 14.26 -2.62
N HIS A 125 -8.70 13.38 -3.62
CA HIS A 125 -7.45 12.92 -4.24
C HIS A 125 -7.44 13.25 -5.73
N LYS A 126 -6.34 13.83 -6.21
CA LYS A 126 -6.12 14.11 -7.64
C LYS A 126 -4.97 13.24 -8.16
N GLY A 127 -5.28 12.24 -8.96
CA GLY A 127 -4.30 11.35 -9.57
C GLY A 127 -4.86 9.94 -9.76
N ALA A 128 -4.81 9.42 -10.98
CA ALA A 128 -5.43 8.13 -11.25
C ALA A 128 -4.66 6.93 -10.70
N TYR A 129 -3.36 7.05 -10.43
CA TYR A 129 -2.45 5.90 -10.37
C TYR A 129 -1.78 5.66 -9.02
N SER A 130 -1.89 6.61 -8.10
CA SER A 130 -1.38 6.52 -6.73
C SER A 130 -2.49 6.10 -5.78
N ALA A 131 -2.10 5.43 -4.70
CA ALA A 131 -2.98 5.19 -3.59
C ALA A 131 -3.21 6.49 -2.79
N PHE A 132 -4.34 6.55 -2.09
CA PHE A 132 -4.63 7.60 -1.11
C PHE A 132 -5.35 7.00 0.10
N CYS A 133 -5.21 7.65 1.26
CA CYS A 133 -5.69 7.14 2.53
C CYS A 133 -6.21 8.28 3.40
N PHE A 134 -7.42 8.13 3.92
CA PHE A 134 -8.05 9.11 4.80
C PHE A 134 -8.47 8.48 6.13
N GLU A 135 -8.26 9.21 7.22
CA GLU A 135 -8.84 8.84 8.52
C GLU A 135 -10.33 9.18 8.54
N ILE A 136 -11.17 8.21 8.91
CA ILE A 136 -12.63 8.34 8.97
C ILE A 136 -13.18 8.13 10.38
N SER A 137 -12.32 7.90 11.39
CA SER A 137 -12.67 7.61 12.79
C SER A 137 -13.80 8.51 13.33
N ASN A 138 -13.70 9.82 13.12
CA ASN A 138 -14.62 10.82 13.66
C ASN A 138 -15.91 11.01 12.84
N SER A 139 -16.05 10.30 11.72
CA SER A 139 -17.22 10.36 10.84
C SER A 139 -18.08 9.10 10.93
N LEU A 140 -17.63 8.09 11.67
CA LEU A 140 -18.33 6.83 11.88
C LEU A 140 -19.33 6.91 13.04
N LYS A 141 -20.46 6.24 12.87
CA LYS A 141 -21.44 5.91 13.88
C LYS A 141 -21.32 4.42 14.20
N TYR A 142 -21.01 4.09 15.44
CA TYR A 142 -20.75 2.70 15.86
C TYR A 142 -22.04 1.90 16.06
N ASP A 143 -21.95 0.58 15.85
CA ASP A 143 -23.06 -0.39 15.89
C ASP A 143 -24.25 -0.03 14.99
N THR A 144 -23.97 0.72 13.93
CA THR A 144 -24.95 1.08 12.91
C THR A 144 -24.30 1.13 11.52
N THR A 145 -25.14 1.18 10.50
CA THR A 145 -24.73 1.30 9.11
C THR A 145 -24.20 2.71 8.84
N ASN A 146 -23.03 2.78 8.22
CA ASN A 146 -22.41 4.00 7.73
C ASN A 146 -22.35 3.96 6.21
N THR A 147 -22.60 5.09 5.58
CA THR A 147 -22.52 5.22 4.12
C THR A 147 -21.18 5.83 3.73
N ILE A 148 -20.41 5.09 2.95
CA ILE A 148 -19.24 5.58 2.21
C ILE A 148 -19.71 5.95 0.81
N LEU A 149 -19.46 7.18 0.39
CA LEU A 149 -19.73 7.64 -0.97
C LEU A 149 -18.44 8.19 -1.57
N VAL A 150 -18.12 7.75 -2.78
CA VAL A 150 -16.98 8.23 -3.56
C VAL A 150 -17.50 8.81 -4.85
N LYS A 151 -17.28 10.10 -5.07
CA LYS A 151 -17.47 10.74 -6.38
C LYS A 151 -16.17 10.61 -7.16
N VAL A 152 -16.25 10.19 -8.41
CA VAL A 152 -15.10 9.93 -9.27
C VAL A 152 -15.28 10.65 -10.60
N ASN A 153 -14.22 11.29 -11.11
CA ASN A 153 -14.22 11.96 -12.40
C ASN A 153 -12.90 11.68 -13.17
N ASN A 154 -12.99 11.32 -14.45
CA ASN A 154 -11.84 11.05 -15.34
C ASN A 154 -11.76 11.98 -16.56
N GLU A 155 -12.42 13.13 -16.52
CA GLU A 155 -12.35 14.14 -17.57
C GLU A 155 -10.95 14.77 -17.64
N GLU A 156 -10.53 15.11 -18.86
CA GLU A 156 -9.26 15.80 -19.08
C GLU A 156 -9.27 17.16 -18.38
N ARG A 157 -8.18 17.48 -17.70
CA ARG A 157 -8.03 18.73 -16.96
C ARG A 157 -6.59 19.21 -17.00
N THR A 158 -6.42 20.52 -16.90
CA THR A 158 -5.10 21.14 -17.02
C THR A 158 -4.25 21.02 -15.76
N ASP A 159 -4.83 20.67 -14.61
CA ASP A 159 -4.14 20.60 -13.31
C ASP A 159 -3.88 19.16 -12.83
N VAL A 160 -4.16 18.13 -13.64
CA VAL A 160 -3.90 16.72 -13.26
C VAL A 160 -3.30 15.95 -14.44
N ILE A 161 -2.19 15.25 -14.19
CA ILE A 161 -1.53 14.41 -15.20
C ILE A 161 -2.15 12.99 -15.27
N PRO A 162 -2.27 12.39 -16.46
CA PRO A 162 -1.98 12.99 -17.77
C PRO A 162 -3.07 14.01 -18.16
N THR A 163 -2.65 15.12 -18.78
CA THR A 163 -3.53 16.25 -19.11
C THR A 163 -4.41 16.01 -20.34
N ASN A 164 -4.22 14.87 -21.02
CA ASN A 164 -4.95 14.45 -22.21
C ASN A 164 -4.88 12.93 -22.38
N ASN A 165 -5.78 12.39 -23.18
CA ASN A 165 -5.92 10.96 -23.46
C ASN A 165 -5.26 10.53 -24.79
N ARG A 166 -4.24 11.26 -25.28
CA ARG A 166 -3.66 10.99 -26.62
C ARG A 166 -2.76 9.76 -26.66
N LEU A 167 -1.92 9.57 -25.63
CA LEU A 167 -1.00 8.43 -25.57
C LEU A 167 -1.73 7.16 -25.11
N PHE A 168 -2.64 7.31 -24.14
CA PHE A 168 -3.57 6.30 -23.64
C PHE A 168 -4.74 7.01 -22.97
N GLY A 169 -5.89 6.35 -22.87
CA GLY A 169 -7.03 6.86 -22.12
C GLY A 169 -6.93 6.55 -20.62
N VAL A 170 -7.41 7.47 -19.78
CA VAL A 170 -7.52 7.24 -18.33
C VAL A 170 -8.85 6.57 -17.99
N PHE A 171 -8.81 5.26 -17.75
CA PHE A 171 -9.98 4.49 -17.34
C PHE A 171 -10.56 5.02 -16.02
N GLY A 172 -11.81 5.46 -16.06
CA GLY A 172 -12.47 6.00 -14.87
C GLY A 172 -13.02 4.91 -13.94
N GLY A 173 -12.99 5.18 -12.63
CA GLY A 173 -13.57 4.31 -11.60
C GLY A 173 -12.60 3.89 -10.49
N ILE A 174 -13.12 3.12 -9.53
CA ILE A 174 -12.32 2.51 -8.46
C ILE A 174 -11.73 1.21 -9.02
N TYR A 175 -10.70 1.35 -9.85
CA TYR A 175 -10.15 0.27 -10.68
C TYR A 175 -9.05 -0.54 -9.97
N ARG A 176 -8.72 -0.21 -8.72
CA ARG A 176 -7.90 -1.05 -7.82
C ARG A 176 -8.62 -1.27 -6.48
N PRO A 177 -8.19 -2.25 -5.67
CA PRO A 177 -8.80 -2.55 -4.39
C PRO A 177 -8.89 -1.36 -3.43
N ALA A 178 -9.81 -1.48 -2.48
CA ALA A 178 -9.94 -0.59 -1.33
C ALA A 178 -10.02 -1.40 -0.03
N GLU A 179 -9.53 -0.80 1.05
CA GLU A 179 -9.43 -1.43 2.36
C GLU A 179 -9.75 -0.46 3.49
N LEU A 180 -10.25 -1.02 4.60
CA LEU A 180 -10.25 -0.34 5.89
C LEU A 180 -9.01 -0.76 6.67
N ILE A 181 -8.30 0.21 7.23
CA ILE A 181 -7.18 -0.03 8.13
C ILE A 181 -7.61 0.42 9.53
N ILE A 182 -7.52 -0.47 10.52
CA ILE A 182 -7.90 -0.21 11.90
C ILE A 182 -6.66 -0.36 12.77
N THR A 183 -6.28 0.70 13.49
CA THR A 183 -5.08 0.74 14.35
C THR A 183 -5.41 1.24 15.74
N ASN A 184 -4.50 1.07 16.70
CA ASN A 184 -4.59 1.80 17.97
C ASN A 184 -4.32 3.31 17.77
N LYS A 185 -4.55 4.10 18.82
CA LYS A 185 -4.34 5.57 18.82
C LYS A 185 -2.90 5.97 18.57
N ILE A 186 -1.95 5.12 18.95
CA ILE A 186 -0.54 5.22 18.56
C ILE A 186 -0.28 4.18 17.49
N ASN A 187 0.12 4.63 16.30
CA ASN A 187 0.31 3.78 15.13
C ASN A 187 1.42 4.30 14.23
N ILE A 188 1.98 3.38 13.44
CA ILE A 188 2.77 3.71 12.27
C ILE A 188 1.80 4.34 11.27
N THR A 189 2.12 5.55 10.81
CA THR A 189 1.17 6.37 10.04
C THR A 189 0.74 5.68 8.75
N THR A 190 -0.53 5.89 8.38
CA THR A 190 -1.14 5.41 7.14
C THR A 190 -1.46 6.56 6.19
N THR A 191 -1.36 7.80 6.66
CA THR A 191 -1.78 9.02 5.96
C THR A 191 -0.61 9.81 5.41
N ASP A 192 0.62 9.33 5.61
CA ASP A 192 1.81 9.80 4.90
C ASP A 192 1.77 9.27 3.47
N TYR A 193 0.96 9.91 2.63
CA TYR A 193 0.78 9.63 1.21
C TYR A 193 0.39 8.19 0.89
N ALA A 194 -0.42 7.59 1.78
CA ALA A 194 -0.83 6.19 1.74
C ALA A 194 0.35 5.19 1.66
N SER A 195 1.54 5.62 2.10
CA SER A 195 2.72 4.78 2.25
C SER A 195 2.56 3.77 3.39
N PRO A 196 3.46 2.78 3.49
CA PRO A 196 3.54 1.90 4.65
C PRO A 196 3.91 2.61 5.97
N GLY A 197 4.35 3.89 5.93
CA GLY A 197 4.88 4.62 7.08
C GLY A 197 6.26 4.13 7.57
N ILE A 198 6.86 3.17 6.86
CA ILE A 198 8.19 2.60 7.07
C ILE A 198 9.03 2.84 5.81
N TYR A 199 10.19 3.46 5.97
CA TYR A 199 11.14 3.71 4.89
C TYR A 199 12.46 3.01 5.18
N ILE A 200 12.97 2.26 4.21
CA ILE A 200 14.19 1.46 4.36
C ILE A 200 15.25 1.95 3.38
N LYS A 201 16.35 2.53 3.90
CA LYS A 201 17.55 2.84 3.12
C LYS A 201 18.62 1.78 3.40
N GLN A 202 19.38 1.42 2.38
CA GLN A 202 20.45 0.42 2.48
C GLN A 202 21.74 0.90 1.82
N ASN A 203 22.86 0.63 2.48
CA ASN A 203 24.20 0.67 1.89
C ASN A 203 24.78 -0.74 1.98
N THR A 204 24.73 -1.45 0.87
CA THR A 204 24.96 -2.90 0.80
C THR A 204 26.23 -3.23 0.01
N SER A 205 26.95 -4.24 0.48
CA SER A 205 28.09 -4.88 -0.17
C SER A 205 28.03 -6.38 0.07
N ASN A 206 28.94 -7.14 -0.54
CA ASN A 206 29.07 -8.59 -0.30
C ASN A 206 29.40 -8.95 1.16
N LYS A 207 30.01 -8.04 1.92
CA LYS A 207 30.47 -8.32 3.30
C LYS A 207 29.53 -7.82 4.38
N LYS A 208 28.77 -6.75 4.09
CA LYS A 208 27.85 -6.13 5.04
C LYS A 208 26.75 -5.35 4.34
N ALA A 209 25.62 -5.22 5.02
CA ALA A 209 24.57 -4.26 4.71
C ALA A 209 24.31 -3.37 5.92
N ASP A 210 24.49 -2.06 5.74
CA ASP A 210 24.11 -1.03 6.69
C ASP A 210 22.69 -0.56 6.31
N ILE A 211 21.72 -0.77 7.19
CA ILE A 211 20.29 -0.57 6.95
C ILE A 211 19.78 0.50 7.90
N THR A 212 19.17 1.54 7.34
CA THR A 212 18.46 2.58 8.11
C THR A 212 16.97 2.40 7.90
N VAL A 213 16.24 2.23 8.99
CA VAL A 213 14.78 2.13 9.02
C VAL A 213 14.23 3.37 9.68
N THR A 214 13.43 4.13 8.93
CA THR A 214 12.70 5.29 9.42
C THR A 214 11.24 4.91 9.60
N ALA A 215 10.76 4.94 10.84
CA ALA A 215 9.35 4.76 11.16
C ALA A 215 8.71 6.11 11.47
N LYS A 216 7.61 6.43 10.78
CA LYS A 216 6.79 7.61 11.06
C LYS A 216 5.61 7.19 11.95
N ILE A 217 5.59 7.70 13.18
CA ILE A 217 4.61 7.32 14.20
C ILE A 217 3.74 8.51 14.57
N GLU A 218 2.42 8.30 14.55
CA GLU A 218 1.45 9.26 15.08
C GLU A 218 0.97 8.82 16.46
N ASN A 219 0.68 9.79 17.32
CA ASN A 219 0.02 9.58 18.60
C ASN A 219 -1.24 10.45 18.62
N LYS A 220 -2.42 9.83 18.65
CA LYS A 220 -3.72 10.50 18.78
C LYS A 220 -4.32 10.40 20.19
N GLU A 221 -3.50 10.13 21.19
CA GLU A 221 -3.86 10.34 22.58
C GLU A 221 -3.68 11.81 22.97
N ASP A 222 -4.15 12.21 24.14
CA ASP A 222 -4.08 13.59 24.66
C ASP A 222 -2.75 13.91 25.38
N HIS A 223 -1.85 12.93 25.48
CA HIS A 223 -0.57 13.09 26.16
C HIS A 223 0.56 12.29 25.53
N THR A 224 1.79 12.67 25.92
CA THR A 224 3.01 12.01 25.47
C THR A 224 3.12 10.60 26.06
N ARG A 225 3.56 9.64 25.24
CA ARG A 225 3.82 8.27 25.65
C ARG A 225 5.28 7.89 25.48
N GLN A 226 5.76 7.02 26.38
CA GLN A 226 6.95 6.23 26.13
C GLN A 226 6.52 4.91 25.50
N VAL A 227 7.15 4.58 24.38
CA VAL A 227 6.92 3.32 23.66
C VAL A 227 8.26 2.67 23.33
N ILE A 228 8.25 1.38 23.05
CA ILE A 228 9.39 0.69 22.45
C ILE A 228 9.08 0.49 20.97
N VAL A 229 9.96 1.00 20.11
CA VAL A 229 9.95 0.70 18.68
C VAL A 229 10.94 -0.44 18.44
N GLN A 230 10.44 -1.59 18.01
CA GLN A 230 11.23 -2.76 17.70
C GLN A 230 11.29 -2.96 16.19
N THR A 231 12.48 -3.19 15.64
CA THR A 231 12.64 -3.64 14.26
C THR A 231 13.34 -4.99 14.24
N ALA A 232 12.74 -5.97 13.55
CA ALA A 232 13.27 -7.30 13.34
C ALA A 232 13.41 -7.59 11.85
N ILE A 233 14.52 -8.20 11.46
CA ILE A 233 14.76 -8.75 10.13
C ILE A 233 14.72 -10.27 10.24
N CYS A 234 13.87 -10.90 9.44
CA CYS A 234 13.74 -12.35 9.34
C CYS A 234 14.26 -12.83 7.98
N ASP A 235 14.90 -14.01 7.98
CA ASP A 235 15.22 -14.73 6.75
C ASP A 235 13.96 -15.35 6.09
N LYS A 236 14.15 -15.97 4.92
CA LYS A 236 13.04 -16.59 4.16
C LYS A 236 12.31 -17.70 4.92
N ASP A 237 12.93 -18.29 5.94
CA ASP A 237 12.37 -19.37 6.76
C ASP A 237 11.68 -18.80 8.01
N GLY A 238 11.60 -17.48 8.13
CA GLY A 238 10.95 -16.76 9.23
C GLY A 238 11.82 -16.62 10.48
N LYS A 239 13.10 -17.00 10.43
CA LYS A 239 14.00 -16.88 11.59
C LYS A 239 14.53 -15.45 11.68
N ILE A 240 14.45 -14.87 12.88
CA ILE A 240 15.02 -13.56 13.18
C ILE A 240 16.54 -13.63 13.05
N VAL A 241 17.09 -12.91 12.07
CA VAL A 241 18.54 -12.79 11.84
C VAL A 241 19.13 -11.53 12.47
N LYS A 242 18.29 -10.51 12.72
CA LYS A 242 18.67 -9.30 13.45
C LYS A 242 17.44 -8.68 14.10
N GLN A 243 17.61 -8.14 15.30
CA GLN A 243 16.58 -7.38 15.99
C GLN A 243 17.20 -6.25 16.80
N ILE A 244 16.55 -5.09 16.82
CA ILE A 244 16.88 -3.98 17.72
C ILE A 244 15.62 -3.38 18.31
N GLN A 245 15.78 -2.73 19.46
CA GLN A 245 14.72 -1.98 20.14
C GLN A 245 15.23 -0.58 20.45
N ARG A 246 14.34 0.39 20.38
CA ARG A 246 14.60 1.78 20.77
C ARG A 246 13.44 2.28 21.62
N GLN A 247 13.74 2.79 22.81
CA GLN A 247 12.76 3.56 23.56
C GLN A 247 12.54 4.91 22.84
N ALA A 248 11.29 5.28 22.65
CA ALA A 248 10.90 6.49 21.96
C ALA A 248 9.81 7.22 22.75
N THR A 249 9.97 8.54 22.82
CA THR A 249 8.95 9.45 23.33
C THR A 249 8.10 9.90 22.15
N VAL A 250 6.82 9.52 22.12
CA VAL A 250 5.89 9.89 21.05
C VAL A 250 4.91 10.95 21.54
N ARG A 251 5.02 12.14 20.96
CA ARG A 251 4.20 13.30 21.33
C ARG A 251 2.87 13.28 20.55
N PRO A 252 1.79 13.82 21.13
CA PRO A 252 0.48 13.84 20.48
C PRO A 252 0.39 14.80 19.28
N GLN A 253 1.34 15.73 19.17
CA GLN A 253 1.40 16.71 18.09
C GLN A 253 2.34 16.24 16.98
N GLY A 254 1.83 16.23 15.74
CA GLY A 254 2.62 15.92 14.54
C GLY A 254 3.02 14.45 14.40
N ILE A 255 3.85 14.19 13.38
CA ILE A 255 4.45 12.89 13.12
C ILE A 255 5.79 12.81 13.86
N ASN A 256 5.98 11.75 14.64
CA ASN A 256 7.23 11.44 15.33
C ASN A 256 8.09 10.54 14.42
N ILE A 257 9.27 11.02 14.03
CA ILE A 257 10.20 10.28 13.15
C ILE A 257 11.19 9.50 14.02
N ILE A 258 11.18 8.19 13.89
CA ILE A 258 12.04 7.28 14.66
C ILE A 258 12.96 6.52 13.71
N ASP A 259 14.22 6.91 13.68
CA ASP A 259 15.26 6.19 12.96
C ASP A 259 15.88 5.07 13.81
N GLN A 260 16.18 3.97 13.13
CA GLN A 260 16.82 2.78 13.67
C GLN A 260 17.88 2.29 12.66
N GLN A 261 19.09 2.03 13.15
CA GLN A 261 20.20 1.52 12.33
C GLN A 261 20.49 0.07 12.68
N LEU A 262 20.52 -0.79 11.65
CA LEU A 262 20.85 -2.20 11.76
C LEU A 262 22.00 -2.53 10.81
N GLN A 263 22.86 -3.45 11.22
CA GLN A 263 23.88 -4.00 10.36
C GLN A 263 23.73 -5.51 10.28
N LEU A 264 23.78 -6.03 9.06
CA LEU A 264 23.87 -7.46 8.74
C LEU A 264 25.25 -7.76 8.16
N ALA A 265 25.95 -8.73 8.73
CA ALA A 265 27.20 -9.24 8.19
C ALA A 265 26.91 -10.37 7.18
N ASN A 266 27.68 -10.42 6.10
CA ASN A 266 27.56 -11.39 5.01
C ASN A 266 26.10 -11.57 4.56
N PRO A 267 25.43 -10.50 4.11
CA PRO A 267 24.02 -10.57 3.73
C PRO A 267 23.82 -11.50 2.52
N HIS A 268 22.68 -12.20 2.50
CA HIS A 268 22.20 -12.86 1.29
C HIS A 268 21.66 -11.78 0.34
N LEU A 269 22.36 -11.56 -0.77
CA LEU A 269 21.98 -10.50 -1.70
C LEU A 269 20.79 -10.92 -2.57
N TRP A 270 19.85 -10.00 -2.76
CA TRP A 270 18.91 -10.06 -3.87
C TRP A 270 19.72 -9.87 -5.17
N ASN A 271 19.64 -10.85 -6.06
CA ASN A 271 20.47 -10.94 -7.26
C ASN A 271 19.63 -11.18 -8.52
N ALA A 272 18.53 -10.42 -8.64
CA ALA A 272 17.60 -10.50 -9.75
C ALA A 272 17.13 -11.95 -10.00
N ARG A 273 16.91 -12.34 -11.26
CA ARG A 273 16.40 -13.68 -11.62
C ARG A 273 17.31 -14.83 -11.17
N LYS A 274 18.61 -14.56 -10.92
CA LYS A 274 19.58 -15.59 -10.49
C LYS A 274 19.29 -16.04 -9.05
N ASP A 275 18.90 -15.11 -8.19
CA ASP A 275 18.60 -15.38 -6.78
C ASP A 275 17.81 -14.20 -6.17
N PRO A 276 16.47 -14.13 -6.35
CA PRO A 276 15.65 -13.00 -5.90
C PRO A 276 15.36 -13.09 -4.39
N TYR A 277 16.41 -13.24 -3.58
CA TYR A 277 16.27 -13.42 -2.14
C TYR A 277 15.68 -12.18 -1.45
N LEU A 278 14.65 -12.40 -0.64
CA LEU A 278 14.00 -11.36 0.16
C LEU A 278 14.03 -11.75 1.64
N TYR A 279 14.54 -10.82 2.45
CA TYR A 279 14.24 -10.80 3.88
C TYR A 279 12.86 -10.19 4.12
N SER A 280 12.32 -10.41 5.32
CA SER A 280 11.18 -9.67 5.83
C SER A 280 11.64 -8.72 6.94
N LEU A 281 11.25 -7.45 6.87
CA LEU A 281 11.53 -6.45 7.90
C LEU A 281 10.22 -6.03 8.58
N THR A 282 10.08 -6.33 9.86
CA THR A 282 8.91 -5.96 10.66
C THR A 282 9.30 -4.90 11.68
N THR A 283 8.62 -3.75 11.63
CA THR A 283 8.70 -2.71 12.66
C THR A 283 7.42 -2.73 13.48
N SER A 284 7.56 -2.82 14.81
CA SER A 284 6.47 -2.94 15.77
C SER A 284 6.55 -1.84 16.83
N ILE A 285 5.39 -1.33 17.23
CA ILE A 285 5.23 -0.50 18.43
C ILE A 285 4.83 -1.41 19.58
N ILE A 286 5.56 -1.32 20.68
CA ILE A 286 5.33 -2.10 21.90
C ILE A 286 5.00 -1.15 23.06
N GLN A 287 3.87 -1.40 23.71
CA GLN A 287 3.37 -0.70 24.89
C GLN A 287 3.02 -1.73 25.96
N ASP A 288 3.46 -1.50 27.21
CA ASP A 288 3.18 -2.40 28.34
C ASP A 288 3.50 -3.88 28.06
N GLY A 289 4.58 -4.12 27.31
CA GLY A 289 5.03 -5.46 26.92
C GLY A 289 4.22 -6.13 25.79
N LYS A 290 3.27 -5.42 25.16
CA LYS A 290 2.42 -5.92 24.07
C LYS A 290 2.66 -5.16 22.78
N VAL A 291 2.62 -5.86 21.65
CA VAL A 291 2.63 -5.24 20.32
C VAL A 291 1.27 -4.58 20.07
N THR A 292 1.27 -3.27 19.83
CA THR A 292 0.04 -2.48 19.59
C THR A 292 -0.11 -2.05 18.13
N ASP A 293 0.98 -1.99 17.37
CA ASP A 293 0.93 -1.83 15.91
C ASP A 293 2.17 -2.50 15.30
N ALA A 294 2.06 -2.95 14.05
CA ALA A 294 3.17 -3.52 13.31
C ALA A 294 2.97 -3.34 11.80
N VAL A 295 4.06 -3.03 11.11
CA VAL A 295 4.12 -3.01 9.64
C VAL A 295 5.30 -3.87 9.20
N THR A 296 5.06 -4.70 8.19
CA THR A 296 6.07 -5.56 7.58
C THR A 296 6.31 -5.13 6.15
N GLN A 297 7.58 -5.06 5.74
CA GLN A 297 8.01 -4.71 4.38
C GLN A 297 9.05 -5.73 3.88
N PRO A 298 9.04 -6.06 2.58
CA PRO A 298 10.08 -6.89 1.99
C PRO A 298 11.43 -6.14 1.97
N LEU A 299 12.53 -6.88 2.08
CA LEU A 299 13.87 -6.33 2.04
C LEU A 299 14.77 -7.19 1.15
N GLY A 300 14.95 -6.76 -0.10
CA GLY A 300 16.01 -7.26 -0.98
C GLY A 300 17.28 -6.45 -0.78
N LEU A 301 18.38 -7.08 -0.36
CA LEU A 301 19.67 -6.41 -0.16
C LEU A 301 20.49 -6.46 -1.44
N ARG A 302 20.83 -5.30 -2.01
CA ARG A 302 21.50 -5.18 -3.31
C ARG A 302 22.16 -3.83 -3.49
N TYR A 303 23.11 -3.77 -4.41
CA TYR A 303 23.69 -2.52 -4.92
C TYR A 303 23.81 -2.60 -6.44
N PHE A 304 23.70 -1.45 -7.12
CA PHE A 304 23.81 -1.38 -8.57
C PHE A 304 24.51 -0.12 -9.04
N ALA A 305 25.00 -0.15 -10.28
CA ALA A 305 25.59 1.01 -10.94
C ALA A 305 25.28 0.99 -12.43
N ILE A 306 25.05 2.16 -13.02
CA ILE A 306 25.01 2.36 -14.47
C ILE A 306 26.29 3.07 -14.86
N VAL A 307 27.13 2.41 -15.65
CA VAL A 307 28.39 2.98 -16.12
C VAL A 307 28.27 3.28 -17.60
N ALA A 308 28.37 4.56 -17.96
CA ALA A 308 28.27 5.02 -19.35
C ALA A 308 29.24 4.27 -20.26
N GLY A 309 28.75 3.80 -21.41
CA GLY A 309 29.52 3.00 -22.36
C GLY A 309 29.83 1.55 -21.94
N LYS A 310 29.52 1.13 -20.70
CA LYS A 310 29.73 -0.25 -20.22
C LYS A 310 28.43 -1.00 -19.91
N GLY A 311 27.44 -0.31 -19.34
CA GLY A 311 26.12 -0.86 -19.05
C GLY A 311 25.76 -0.90 -17.57
N PHE A 312 24.79 -1.74 -17.23
CA PHE A 312 24.26 -1.91 -15.89
C PHE A 312 25.02 -3.02 -15.14
N TYR A 313 25.30 -2.77 -13.86
CA TYR A 313 25.95 -3.70 -12.95
C TYR A 313 25.06 -3.92 -11.73
N LEU A 314 24.86 -5.19 -11.36
CA LEU A 314 24.14 -5.60 -10.16
C LEU A 314 25.11 -6.40 -9.28
N ASN A 315 25.22 -6.00 -8.02
CA ASN A 315 26.10 -6.64 -7.04
C ASN A 315 27.57 -6.77 -7.53
N GLY A 316 28.02 -5.82 -8.35
CA GLY A 316 29.37 -5.79 -8.92
C GLY A 316 29.55 -6.63 -10.20
N GLU A 317 28.55 -7.41 -10.60
CA GLU A 317 28.56 -8.20 -11.84
C GLU A 317 27.81 -7.45 -12.95
N SER A 318 28.25 -7.60 -14.21
CA SER A 318 27.52 -7.04 -15.35
C SER A 318 26.16 -7.74 -15.49
N TYR A 319 25.09 -6.96 -15.57
CA TYR A 319 23.73 -7.49 -15.70
C TYR A 319 22.99 -6.75 -16.81
N ARG A 320 22.73 -7.43 -17.93
CA ARG A 320 22.07 -6.83 -19.10
C ARG A 320 20.57 -6.69 -18.84
N LEU A 321 20.02 -5.50 -19.09
CA LEU A 321 18.60 -5.20 -19.00
C LEU A 321 17.91 -5.46 -20.35
N TYR A 322 17.43 -6.68 -20.55
CA TYR A 322 16.54 -7.04 -21.66
C TYR A 322 15.11 -6.68 -21.23
N GLY A 323 14.68 -5.49 -21.66
CA GLY A 323 13.46 -4.85 -21.17
C GLY A 323 12.24 -5.09 -22.06
N VAL A 324 11.07 -5.09 -21.43
CA VAL A 324 9.76 -4.91 -22.07
C VAL A 324 9.01 -3.74 -21.41
N CYS A 325 8.00 -3.20 -22.08
CA CYS A 325 7.03 -2.29 -21.45
C CYS A 325 5.72 -3.04 -21.18
N ARG A 326 5.02 -2.70 -20.10
CA ARG A 326 3.72 -3.28 -19.76
C ARG A 326 2.73 -2.20 -19.35
N HIS A 327 1.62 -2.11 -20.07
CA HIS A 327 0.44 -1.31 -19.74
C HIS A 327 -0.50 -2.09 -18.80
N GLN A 328 -1.42 -1.43 -18.07
CA GLN A 328 -2.21 -2.08 -17.00
C GLN A 328 -3.64 -2.48 -17.40
N GLU A 329 -3.90 -2.69 -18.68
CA GLU A 329 -5.23 -3.02 -19.18
C GLU A 329 -5.30 -4.36 -19.92
N TRP A 330 -6.45 -5.03 -19.80
CA TRP A 330 -6.81 -6.21 -20.58
C TRP A 330 -8.09 -5.93 -21.37
N GLN A 331 -8.23 -6.62 -22.51
CA GLN A 331 -9.46 -6.56 -23.30
C GLN A 331 -10.68 -6.94 -22.43
N SER A 332 -11.75 -6.15 -22.49
CA SER A 332 -13.00 -6.30 -21.72
C SER A 332 -12.94 -6.04 -20.21
N SER A 333 -11.74 -5.96 -19.62
CA SER A 333 -11.55 -5.56 -18.21
C SER A 333 -11.19 -4.07 -18.08
N GLY A 334 -10.64 -3.45 -19.13
CA GLY A 334 -9.96 -2.16 -18.99
C GLY A 334 -8.83 -2.30 -17.97
N SER A 335 -8.64 -1.28 -17.12
CA SER A 335 -7.66 -1.31 -16.03
C SER A 335 -8.11 -2.03 -14.76
N ALA A 336 -9.35 -2.52 -14.68
CA ALA A 336 -9.89 -3.21 -13.50
C ALA A 336 -9.40 -4.67 -13.44
N LEU A 337 -8.10 -4.84 -13.24
CA LEU A 337 -7.44 -6.14 -13.27
C LEU A 337 -7.45 -6.83 -11.90
N SER A 338 -7.53 -8.15 -11.94
CA SER A 338 -7.28 -9.03 -10.79
C SER A 338 -5.79 -9.34 -10.62
N ASN A 339 -5.40 -9.75 -9.42
CA ASN A 339 -4.04 -10.25 -9.16
C ASN A 339 -3.65 -11.42 -10.08
N LYS A 340 -4.62 -12.26 -10.48
CA LYS A 340 -4.35 -13.35 -11.43
C LYS A 340 -3.96 -12.85 -12.82
N GLN A 341 -4.54 -11.73 -13.27
CA GLN A 341 -4.16 -11.10 -14.53
C GLN A 341 -2.76 -10.46 -14.43
N HIS A 342 -2.46 -9.81 -13.31
CA HIS A 342 -1.09 -9.32 -13.04
C HIS A 342 -0.05 -10.45 -13.05
N GLU A 343 -0.35 -11.59 -12.41
CA GLU A 343 0.50 -12.78 -12.47
C GLU A 343 0.68 -13.30 -13.88
N THR A 344 -0.42 -13.40 -14.65
CA THR A 344 -0.36 -13.90 -16.02
C THR A 344 0.56 -13.04 -16.89
N ASP A 345 0.48 -11.71 -16.75
CA ASP A 345 1.39 -10.80 -17.45
C ASP A 345 2.85 -11.04 -17.05
N LEU A 346 3.13 -11.18 -15.75
CA LEU A 346 4.48 -11.43 -15.26
C LEU A 346 5.04 -12.80 -15.66
N ASP A 347 4.20 -13.83 -15.71
CA ASP A 347 4.57 -15.17 -16.15
C ASP A 347 4.99 -15.14 -17.63
N MET A 348 4.22 -14.46 -18.49
CA MET A 348 4.58 -14.28 -19.92
C MET A 348 5.88 -13.49 -20.08
N ILE A 349 6.08 -12.42 -19.29
CA ILE A 349 7.31 -11.62 -19.31
C ILE A 349 8.52 -12.43 -18.79
N TYR A 350 8.30 -13.32 -17.83
CA TYR A 350 9.34 -14.20 -17.32
C TYR A 350 9.74 -15.25 -18.36
N GLU A 351 8.75 -15.85 -19.02
CA GLU A 351 8.89 -16.86 -20.07
C GLU A 351 9.69 -16.35 -21.27
N ILE A 352 9.40 -15.14 -21.77
CA ILE A 352 10.14 -14.55 -22.91
C ILE A 352 11.61 -14.23 -22.57
N GLY A 353 12.02 -14.35 -21.32
CA GLY A 353 13.42 -14.16 -20.92
C GLY A 353 13.79 -12.71 -20.55
N ALA A 354 12.80 -11.83 -20.34
CA ALA A 354 13.06 -10.45 -19.95
C ALA A 354 13.77 -10.39 -18.58
N THR A 355 14.64 -9.40 -18.39
CA THR A 355 15.32 -9.13 -17.11
C THR A 355 14.90 -7.81 -16.50
N SER A 356 14.17 -6.98 -17.26
CA SER A 356 13.69 -5.68 -16.82
C SER A 356 12.30 -5.37 -17.35
N ILE A 357 11.55 -4.55 -16.62
CA ILE A 357 10.21 -4.09 -17.01
C ILE A 357 10.13 -2.59 -16.82
N ARG A 358 9.75 -1.86 -17.87
CA ARG A 358 9.30 -0.47 -17.76
C ARG A 358 7.79 -0.47 -17.57
N PHE A 359 7.36 -0.16 -16.35
CA PHE A 359 5.95 0.05 -16.03
C PHE A 359 5.54 1.47 -16.42
N ALA A 360 5.40 1.64 -17.73
CA ALA A 360 4.90 2.86 -18.33
C ALA A 360 3.36 2.89 -18.36
N HIS A 361 2.71 4.04 -18.39
CA HIS A 361 3.25 5.40 -18.25
C HIS A 361 2.95 5.98 -16.88
N TYR A 362 2.80 5.15 -15.86
CA TYR A 362 2.22 5.54 -14.59
C TYR A 362 2.52 4.51 -13.52
N GLN A 363 2.33 4.89 -12.25
CA GLN A 363 2.39 3.98 -11.12
C GLN A 363 1.41 2.81 -11.34
N GLN A 364 1.87 1.59 -11.13
CA GLN A 364 1.07 0.36 -11.23
C GLN A 364 0.71 -0.19 -9.85
N ALA A 365 -0.03 -1.29 -9.81
CA ALA A 365 -0.50 -1.89 -8.55
C ALA A 365 0.67 -2.33 -7.65
N GLU A 366 0.57 -2.12 -6.34
CA GLU A 366 1.60 -2.55 -5.37
C GLU A 366 1.88 -4.06 -5.46
N TYR A 367 0.84 -4.84 -5.79
CA TYR A 367 0.96 -6.27 -6.05
C TYR A 367 1.95 -6.60 -7.17
N ILE A 368 1.97 -5.84 -8.27
CA ILE A 368 2.87 -6.13 -9.39
C ILE A 368 4.33 -5.84 -9.02
N TYR A 369 4.58 -4.76 -8.27
CA TYR A 369 5.92 -4.41 -7.81
C TYR A 369 6.48 -5.44 -6.83
N SER A 370 5.70 -5.85 -5.83
CA SER A 370 6.11 -6.89 -4.87
C SER A 370 6.35 -8.25 -5.54
N LYS A 371 5.56 -8.57 -6.58
CA LYS A 371 5.79 -9.77 -7.38
C LYS A 371 7.07 -9.66 -8.22
N CYS A 372 7.38 -8.49 -8.77
CA CYS A 372 8.66 -8.25 -9.45
C CYS A 372 9.87 -8.44 -8.55
N ASP A 373 9.80 -7.96 -7.29
CA ASP A 373 10.84 -8.22 -6.29
C ASP A 373 11.05 -9.73 -6.10
N SER A 374 9.96 -10.48 -5.97
CA SER A 374 9.99 -11.93 -5.75
C SER A 374 10.46 -12.74 -6.98
N LEU A 375 10.21 -12.22 -8.19
CA LEU A 375 10.61 -12.88 -9.46
C LEU A 375 12.01 -12.46 -9.93
N GLY A 376 12.58 -11.39 -9.35
CA GLY A 376 13.91 -10.93 -9.71
C GLY A 376 13.96 -9.97 -10.91
N PHE A 377 12.89 -9.22 -11.18
CA PHE A 377 12.87 -8.22 -12.24
C PHE A 377 13.47 -6.89 -11.77
N VAL A 378 14.29 -6.26 -12.61
CA VAL A 378 14.72 -4.87 -12.42
C VAL A 378 13.70 -3.94 -13.07
N ILE A 379 13.06 -3.06 -12.30
CA ILE A 379 11.94 -2.25 -12.81
C ILE A 379 12.32 -0.80 -13.06
N TRP A 380 11.60 -0.16 -13.98
CA TRP A 380 11.51 1.29 -14.13
C TRP A 380 10.04 1.69 -13.97
N ALA A 381 9.73 2.42 -12.89
CA ALA A 381 8.43 3.04 -12.67
C ALA A 381 8.45 4.53 -13.06
N GLU A 382 7.35 5.06 -13.57
CA GLU A 382 7.22 6.46 -13.96
C GLU A 382 5.86 7.04 -13.59
N ILE A 383 5.73 8.37 -13.68
CA ILE A 383 4.48 9.10 -13.55
C ILE A 383 3.92 9.48 -14.94
N PRO A 384 2.60 9.73 -15.09
CA PRO A 384 2.00 10.02 -16.40
C PRO A 384 2.21 11.45 -16.88
N PHE A 385 3.41 12.00 -16.65
CA PHE A 385 3.78 13.28 -17.20
C PHE A 385 4.23 13.10 -18.65
N VAL A 386 3.25 13.02 -19.55
CA VAL A 386 3.45 12.62 -20.95
C VAL A 386 2.76 13.60 -21.91
N ASN A 387 3.27 13.61 -23.16
CA ASN A 387 2.71 14.32 -24.32
C ASN A 387 2.67 15.86 -24.26
N ALA A 388 2.13 16.47 -23.21
CA ALA A 388 2.00 17.93 -23.11
C ALA A 388 2.13 18.43 -21.67
N VAL A 389 2.60 19.68 -21.54
CA VAL A 389 2.68 20.46 -20.29
C VAL A 389 1.62 21.54 -20.36
N THR A 390 0.88 21.74 -19.27
CA THR A 390 -0.19 22.76 -19.18
C THR A 390 0.19 23.92 -18.26
N THR A 391 1.28 23.80 -17.51
CA THR A 391 1.78 24.74 -16.49
C THR A 391 0.84 24.99 -15.30
N HIS A 392 -0.16 24.12 -15.09
CA HIS A 392 -1.13 24.18 -13.99
C HIS A 392 -1.12 22.91 -13.10
N GLU A 393 -0.26 21.95 -13.43
CA GLU A 393 -0.14 20.63 -12.81
C GLU A 393 0.84 20.59 -11.63
N GLY A 394 1.36 21.75 -11.17
CA GLY A 394 2.41 21.84 -10.15
C GLY A 394 2.08 21.11 -8.84
N ASP A 395 0.87 21.31 -8.31
CA ASP A 395 0.42 20.65 -7.08
C ASP A 395 0.17 19.14 -7.28
N ASN A 396 -0.03 18.70 -8.53
CA ASN A 396 -0.26 17.30 -8.88
C ASN A 396 1.05 16.55 -9.17
N VAL A 397 2.07 17.26 -9.62
CA VAL A 397 3.40 16.74 -9.98
C VAL A 397 4.39 17.15 -8.90
N TYR A 398 4.25 16.58 -7.70
CA TYR A 398 5.23 16.78 -6.65
C TYR A 398 6.29 15.68 -6.66
N TYR A 399 7.54 16.07 -6.89
CA TYR A 399 8.73 15.26 -6.65
C TYR A 399 9.22 15.53 -5.23
N GLY A 400 8.95 14.62 -4.29
CA GLY A 400 9.75 14.59 -3.06
C GLY A 400 11.20 14.24 -3.38
N ASP A 401 12.10 14.60 -2.48
CA ASP A 401 13.53 14.28 -2.60
C ASP A 401 13.73 12.84 -3.09
N VAL A 402 14.60 12.72 -4.08
CA VAL A 402 14.88 11.59 -5.00
C VAL A 402 15.36 10.29 -4.30
N ASP A 403 15.18 10.21 -2.99
CA ASP A 403 15.73 9.23 -2.06
C ASP A 403 14.71 8.16 -1.61
N HIS A 404 13.48 8.19 -2.13
CA HIS A 404 12.37 7.39 -1.60
C HIS A 404 11.60 6.67 -2.72
N PRO A 405 11.63 5.31 -2.76
CA PRO A 405 10.94 4.56 -3.79
C PRO A 405 9.43 4.52 -3.50
N VAL A 406 8.66 5.07 -4.43
CA VAL A 406 7.27 4.70 -4.73
C VAL A 406 6.33 4.71 -3.52
N SER A 407 6.09 5.88 -2.93
CA SER A 407 4.91 6.08 -2.07
C SER A 407 4.39 7.51 -2.13
N GLY A 408 3.44 7.76 -3.04
CA GLY A 408 2.48 8.87 -3.03
C GLY A 408 3.02 10.30 -3.10
N GLN A 409 2.21 11.21 -3.64
CA GLN A 409 2.51 12.63 -3.85
C GLN A 409 2.84 13.35 -2.54
N ILE A 410 4.05 13.87 -2.34
CA ILE A 410 4.43 14.67 -1.15
C ILE A 410 3.89 16.13 -1.26
N ASP A 411 3.62 16.84 -0.16
CA ASP A 411 2.93 18.15 -0.06
C ASP A 411 3.90 19.27 0.37
N PRO A 412 3.74 20.55 -0.08
CA PRO A 412 4.61 21.66 0.24
C PRO A 412 4.07 22.44 1.43
N GLY A 413 4.60 22.24 2.65
CA GLY A 413 4.19 23.10 3.75
C GLY A 413 4.74 22.79 5.13
N VAL A 414 5.98 23.21 5.41
CA VAL A 414 6.31 23.90 6.67
C VAL A 414 7.40 24.93 6.33
N SER A 415 7.05 26.21 6.43
CA SER A 415 8.00 27.34 6.52
C SER A 415 8.81 27.30 7.80
#